data_AF-A0A1W9P7Y7-F1
#
_entry.id   AF-A0A1W9P7Y7-F1
#
_cell.length_a   1.000
_cell.length_b   1.000
_cell.length_c   1.000
_cell.angle_alpha   90.00
_cell.angle_beta   90.00
_cell.angle_gamma   90.00
#
_symmetry.space_group_name_H-M   'P 1'
#
loop_
_entity.id
_entity.type
_entity.pdbx_description
1 polymer ?
#
loop_
_entity_poly.entity_id
_entity_poly.type
_entity_poly.pdbx_seq_one_letter_code
_entity_poly.pdbx_strand_id
1 'polypeptide(L)'
;MKYKNILSNPVYIGKLKYAGKIYKGLHQPIISKLLFNEAQELRKKKIRKTKLFRNYLFAGLITCDECVSKMTLTYTNKKAKRGRKRYFYYRCTSTLKRDWQYAPQDR
;
A
#
# COMPACT_ATOMS: atom_id res chain seq x y z
N MET A 1 -12.38 11.10 0.14
CA MET A 1 -12.65 9.95 -0.77
C MET A 1 -14.16 9.69 -0.88
N LYS A 2 -14.94 10.56 -1.52
CA LYS A 2 -16.41 10.38 -1.61
C LYS A 2 -16.83 9.27 -2.59
N TYR A 3 -16.14 9.17 -3.73
CA TYR A 3 -16.41 8.18 -4.80
C TYR A 3 -16.20 6.72 -4.41
N LYS A 4 -15.33 6.42 -3.43
CA LYS A 4 -15.08 5.04 -3.00
C LYS A 4 -16.31 4.39 -2.37
N ASN A 5 -17.12 5.16 -1.65
CA ASN A 5 -18.31 4.63 -1.01
C ASN A 5 -19.42 4.44 -2.04
N ILE A 6 -19.55 5.39 -2.97
CA ILE A 6 -20.49 5.31 -4.11
C ILE A 6 -20.24 4.01 -4.90
N LEU A 7 -19.02 3.80 -5.39
CA LEU A 7 -18.70 2.62 -6.20
C LEU A 7 -18.73 1.29 -5.43
N SER A 8 -18.83 1.29 -4.11
CA SER A 8 -18.87 0.06 -3.29
C SER A 8 -20.26 -0.24 -2.74
N ASN A 9 -21.22 0.65 -2.92
CA ASN A 9 -22.50 0.54 -2.26
C ASN A 9 -23.42 -0.45 -3.02
N PRO A 10 -23.88 -1.55 -2.39
CA PRO A 10 -24.81 -2.49 -3.02
C PRO A 10 -26.20 -1.88 -3.33
N VAL A 11 -26.52 -0.69 -2.82
CA VAL A 11 -27.77 0.01 -3.13
C VAL A 11 -27.94 0.21 -4.64
N TYR A 12 -26.89 0.48 -5.40
CA TYR A 12 -26.99 0.70 -6.84
C TYR A 12 -27.43 -0.54 -7.64
N ILE A 13 -27.30 -1.75 -7.06
CA ILE A 13 -27.74 -3.02 -7.66
C ILE A 13 -29.06 -3.54 -7.05
N GLY A 14 -29.83 -2.69 -6.37
CA GLY A 14 -31.12 -3.11 -5.77
C GLY A 14 -30.95 -3.94 -4.49
N LYS A 15 -29.80 -3.86 -3.81
CA LYS A 15 -29.53 -4.62 -2.58
C LYS A 15 -29.23 -3.69 -1.41
N LEU A 16 -29.56 -4.13 -0.20
CA LEU A 16 -29.32 -3.37 1.03
C LEU A 16 -28.35 -4.14 1.94
N LYS A 17 -27.53 -3.43 2.69
CA LYS A 17 -26.65 -4.02 3.70
C LYS A 17 -27.18 -3.68 5.09
N TYR A 18 -27.55 -4.67 5.87
CA TYR A 18 -28.03 -4.51 7.24
C TYR A 18 -27.43 -5.57 8.15
N ALA A 19 -26.95 -5.16 9.33
CA ALA A 19 -26.28 -6.05 10.30
C ALA A 19 -25.20 -6.96 9.67
N GLY A 20 -24.42 -6.43 8.73
CA GLY A 20 -23.36 -7.17 8.03
C GLY A 20 -23.85 -8.10 6.90
N LYS A 21 -25.16 -8.37 6.80
CA LYS A 21 -25.78 -9.22 5.77
C LYS A 21 -26.31 -8.37 4.61
N ILE A 22 -26.45 -8.99 3.44
CA ILE A 22 -26.95 -8.35 2.21
C ILE A 22 -28.33 -8.91 1.89
N TYR A 23 -29.33 -8.03 1.82
CA TYR A 23 -30.72 -8.36 1.51
C TYR A 23 -31.13 -7.76 0.17
N LYS A 24 -32.18 -8.31 -0.44
CA LYS A 24 -32.81 -7.74 -1.64
C LYS A 24 -33.61 -6.52 -1.22
N GLY A 25 -33.32 -5.37 -1.82
CA GLY A 25 -34.09 -4.13 -1.61
C GLY A 25 -35.35 -4.11 -2.46
N LEU A 26 -36.27 -3.21 -2.10
CA LEU A 26 -37.52 -2.97 -2.83
C LEU A 26 -37.35 -1.98 -4.00
N HIS A 27 -36.24 -1.25 -4.04
CA HIS A 27 -35.97 -0.24 -5.06
C HIS A 27 -35.42 -0.83 -6.35
N GLN A 28 -35.69 -0.17 -7.46
CA GLN A 28 -35.16 -0.56 -8.77
C GLN A 28 -33.64 -0.35 -8.83
N PRO A 29 -32.87 -1.32 -9.35
CA PRO A 29 -31.43 -1.15 -9.56
C PRO A 29 -31.16 -0.02 -10.57
N ILE A 30 -30.19 0.83 -10.25
CA ILE A 30 -29.74 1.93 -11.12
C ILE A 30 -28.74 1.40 -12.15
N ILE A 31 -27.92 0.41 -11.77
CA ILE A 31 -26.92 -0.23 -12.64
C ILE A 31 -27.08 -1.75 -12.61
N SER A 32 -26.64 -2.40 -13.70
CA SER A 32 -26.67 -3.86 -13.79
C SER A 32 -25.66 -4.49 -12.82
N LYS A 33 -25.98 -5.71 -12.35
CA LYS A 33 -25.10 -6.49 -11.46
C LYS A 33 -23.76 -6.82 -12.13
N LEU A 34 -23.77 -7.07 -13.44
CA LEU A 34 -22.56 -7.36 -14.22
C LEU A 34 -21.61 -6.17 -14.21
N LEU A 35 -22.13 -4.97 -14.52
CA LEU A 35 -21.33 -3.74 -14.54
C LEU A 35 -20.78 -3.39 -13.15
N PHE A 36 -21.58 -3.60 -12.10
CA PHE A 36 -21.11 -3.41 -10.72
C PHE A 36 -19.97 -4.37 -10.38
N ASN A 37 -20.07 -5.64 -10.76
CA ASN A 37 -19.04 -6.65 -10.50
C ASN A 37 -17.73 -6.31 -11.23
N GLU A 38 -17.80 -5.94 -12.50
CA GLU A 38 -16.64 -5.52 -13.30
C GLU A 38 -15.92 -4.32 -12.65
N ALA A 39 -16.69 -3.32 -12.20
CA ALA A 39 -16.14 -2.17 -11.47
C ALA A 39 -15.44 -2.59 -10.15
N GLN A 40 -15.95 -3.60 -9.42
CA GLN A 40 -15.27 -4.13 -8.24
C GLN A 40 -13.96 -4.83 -8.59
N GLU A 41 -13.91 -5.59 -9.69
CA GLU A 41 -12.70 -6.28 -10.12
C GLU A 41 -11.59 -5.30 -10.49
N LEU A 42 -11.90 -4.28 -11.29
CA LEU A 42 -10.97 -3.22 -11.64
C LEU A 42 -10.44 -2.52 -10.37
N ARG A 43 -11.30 -2.33 -9.38
CA ARG A 43 -10.91 -1.73 -8.10
C ARG A 43 -10.02 -2.64 -7.25
N LYS A 44 -10.22 -3.96 -7.26
CA LYS A 44 -9.34 -4.93 -6.59
C LYS A 44 -7.96 -4.97 -7.25
N LYS A 45 -7.90 -4.94 -8.58
CA LYS A 45 -6.63 -4.89 -9.35
C LYS A 45 -5.83 -3.60 -9.10
N LYS A 46 -6.51 -2.52 -8.71
CA LYS A 46 -5.85 -1.24 -8.42
C LYS A 46 -5.00 -1.33 -7.16
N ILE A 47 -3.69 -1.52 -7.36
CA ILE A 47 -2.67 -1.44 -6.30
C ILE A 47 -2.77 -0.04 -5.65
N ARG A 48 -2.99 0.00 -4.33
CA ARG A 48 -2.91 1.24 -3.57
C ARG A 48 -1.47 1.72 -3.57
N LYS A 49 -1.12 2.64 -4.47
CA LYS A 49 0.12 3.41 -4.36
C LYS A 49 0.00 4.29 -3.13
N THR A 50 0.71 3.95 -2.06
CA THR A 50 0.92 4.85 -0.93
C THR A 50 1.63 6.08 -1.47
N LYS A 51 1.07 7.27 -1.24
CA LYS A 51 1.71 8.52 -1.64
C LYS A 51 2.97 8.69 -0.79
N LEU A 52 4.12 8.31 -1.34
CA LEU A 52 5.40 8.53 -0.69
C LEU A 52 5.72 10.03 -0.79
N PHE A 53 6.21 10.62 0.30
CA PHE A 53 6.60 12.03 0.34
C PHE A 53 7.81 12.32 -0.58
N ARG A 54 8.54 11.27 -1.00
CA ARG A 54 9.68 11.35 -1.92
C ARG A 54 9.67 10.19 -2.91
N ASN A 55 10.20 10.44 -4.10
CA ASN A 55 10.44 9.41 -5.10
C ASN A 55 11.71 8.64 -4.73
N TYR A 56 11.54 7.40 -4.27
CA TYR A 56 12.64 6.49 -4.02
C TYR A 56 12.77 5.57 -5.23
N LEU A 57 13.82 5.75 -6.03
CA LEU A 57 14.06 5.03 -7.29
C LEU A 57 13.91 3.51 -7.16
N PHE A 58 14.39 2.95 -6.06
CA PHE A 58 14.43 1.50 -5.86
C PHE A 58 13.52 0.99 -4.72
N ALA A 59 12.63 1.84 -4.18
CA ALA A 59 11.76 1.40 -3.09
C ALA A 59 10.80 0.31 -3.57
N GLY A 60 10.78 -0.81 -2.85
CA GLY A 60 9.94 -1.97 -3.18
C GLY A 60 10.54 -2.90 -4.24
N LEU A 61 11.55 -2.45 -4.99
CA LEU A 61 12.25 -3.24 -6.01
C LEU A 61 13.39 -4.05 -5.39
N ILE A 62 14.23 -3.41 -4.56
CA ILE A 62 15.38 -4.11 -3.96
C ILE A 62 14.95 -4.90 -2.73
N THR A 63 15.38 -6.15 -2.70
CA THR A 63 15.28 -7.10 -1.59
C THR A 63 16.67 -7.44 -1.10
N CYS A 64 16.81 -7.61 0.21
CA CYS A 64 18.03 -8.15 0.78
C CYS A 64 18.03 -9.67 0.64
N ASP A 65 19.17 -10.23 0.21
CA ASP A 65 19.33 -11.66 -0.04
C ASP A 65 19.26 -12.50 1.25
N GLU A 66 19.87 -12.00 2.33
CA GLU A 66 19.91 -12.65 3.64
C GLU A 66 18.53 -12.67 4.34
N CYS A 67 17.91 -11.50 4.47
CA CYS A 67 16.70 -11.32 5.30
C CYS A 67 15.39 -11.43 4.48
N VAL A 68 15.46 -11.52 3.13
CA VAL A 68 14.36 -11.42 2.15
C VAL A 68 13.52 -10.13 2.25
N SER A 69 13.81 -9.29 3.24
CA SER A 69 13.07 -8.07 3.49
C SER A 69 13.43 -6.99 2.46
N LYS A 70 12.49 -6.07 2.23
CA LYS A 70 12.71 -4.95 1.33
C LYS A 70 13.79 -4.02 1.86
N MET A 71 14.60 -3.44 0.98
CA MET A 71 15.52 -2.38 1.37
C MET A 71 14.81 -1.02 1.35
N THR A 72 15.02 -0.23 2.40
CA THR A 72 14.42 1.12 2.55
C THR A 72 15.49 2.19 2.45
N LEU A 73 15.18 3.30 1.78
CA LEU A 73 16.08 4.45 1.73
C LEU A 73 16.14 5.11 3.11
N THR A 74 17.34 5.26 3.63
CA THR A 74 17.66 5.92 4.89
C THR A 74 18.72 7.00 4.66
N TYR A 75 18.94 7.86 5.66
CA TYR A 75 19.94 8.91 5.55
C TYR A 75 20.64 9.16 6.89
N THR A 76 21.90 9.58 6.80
CA THR A 76 22.68 10.08 7.94
C THR A 76 23.14 11.50 7.64
N ASN A 77 23.10 12.37 8.66
CA ASN A 77 23.64 13.73 8.56
C ASN A 77 25.04 13.75 9.21
N LYS A 78 26.06 14.17 8.46
CA LYS A 78 27.42 14.39 8.99
C LYS A 78 27.78 15.87 8.97
N LYS A 79 28.59 16.32 9.94
CA LYS A 79 29.15 17.67 9.96
C LYS A 79 30.16 17.82 8.82
N ALA A 80 30.09 18.90 8.07
CA ALA A 80 31.00 19.25 6.99
C ALA A 80 31.59 20.63 7.26
N LYS A 81 32.65 21.00 6.53
CA LYS A 81 33.30 22.33 6.65
C LYS A 81 32.31 23.49 6.48
N ARG A 82 31.27 23.32 5.65
CA ARG A 82 30.16 24.26 5.48
C ARG A 82 28.82 23.57 5.79
N GLY A 83 28.48 23.45 7.07
CA GLY A 83 27.17 22.98 7.53
C GLY A 83 27.05 21.46 7.71
N ARG A 84 25.84 20.92 7.48
CA ARG A 84 25.54 19.48 7.60
C ARG A 84 25.32 18.88 6.21
N LYS A 85 26.05 17.82 5.87
CA LYS A 85 25.89 17.06 4.63
C LYS A 85 25.06 15.80 4.91
N ARG A 86 24.05 15.56 4.08
CA ARG A 86 23.18 14.38 4.17
C ARG A 86 23.64 13.32 3.17
N TYR A 87 23.80 12.08 3.65
CA TYR A 87 24.17 10.92 2.85
C TYR A 87 23.00 9.95 2.81
N PHE A 88 22.58 9.57 1.60
CA PHE A 88 21.49 8.64 1.38
C PHE A 88 22.03 7.25 1.07
N TYR A 89 21.44 6.22 1.65
CA TYR A 89 21.81 4.82 1.43
C TYR A 89 20.59 3.92 1.67
N TYR A 90 20.59 2.74 1.05
CA TYR A 90 19.56 1.73 1.26
C TYR A 90 19.99 0.77 2.39
N ARG A 91 19.06 0.40 3.27
CA ARG A 91 19.29 -0.53 4.39
C ARG A 91 18.18 -1.59 4.46
N CYS A 92 18.49 -2.85 4.81
CA CYS A 92 17.48 -3.92 5.03
C CYS A 92 16.47 -3.41 6.09
N THR A 93 15.17 -3.55 5.79
CA THR A 93 14.11 -3.08 6.71
C THR A 93 14.11 -3.83 8.02
N SER A 94 14.50 -5.10 8.00
CA SER A 94 14.67 -5.89 9.22
C SER A 94 15.72 -5.26 10.14
N THR A 95 16.90 -4.96 9.62
CA THR A 95 18.01 -4.31 10.34
C THR A 95 17.72 -2.86 10.71
N LEU A 96 16.74 -2.22 10.08
CA LEU A 96 16.32 -0.87 10.45
C LEU A 96 15.38 -0.88 11.66
N LYS A 97 14.48 -1.87 11.73
CA LYS A 97 13.51 -2.01 12.82
C LYS A 97 14.08 -2.73 14.04
N ARG A 98 15.08 -3.57 13.83
CA ARG A 98 15.78 -4.38 14.83
C ARG A 98 17.26 -4.02 14.82
N ASP A 99 18.07 -4.78 15.55
CA ASP A 99 19.51 -4.62 15.58
C ASP A 99 20.21 -5.34 14.42
N TRP A 100 21.50 -5.01 14.26
CA TRP A 100 22.39 -5.64 13.27
C TRP A 100 22.55 -7.15 13.46
N GLN A 101 22.32 -7.63 14.68
CA GLN A 101 22.38 -9.06 15.04
C GLN A 101 21.22 -9.88 14.48
N TYR A 102 20.16 -9.26 13.96
CA TYR A 102 19.03 -9.97 13.36
C TYR A 102 19.29 -10.39 11.90
N ALA A 103 20.28 -9.81 11.22
CA ALA A 103 20.66 -10.32 9.90
C ALA A 103 21.13 -11.77 10.07
N PRO A 104 20.52 -12.76 9.38
CA PRO A 104 20.95 -14.15 9.51
C PRO A 104 22.42 -14.22 9.10
N GLN A 105 23.27 -14.64 10.04
CA GLN A 105 24.73 -14.60 9.92
C GLN A 105 25.29 -15.75 9.07
N ASP A 106 24.43 -16.67 8.63
CA ASP A 106 24.86 -17.94 8.06
C ASP A 106 24.52 -18.02 6.56
N ARG A 107 25.56 -17.82 5.75
CA ARG A 107 25.79 -18.56 4.51
C ARG A 107 27.20 -19.15 4.56
#